data_AF-A0AAV5DS67-F1
#
_entry.id   AF-A0AAV5DS67-F1
#
_cell.length_a   1.000
_cell.length_b   1.000
_cell.length_c   1.000
_cell.angle_alpha   90.00
_cell.angle_beta   90.00
_cell.angle_gamma   90.00
#
_symmetry.space_group_name_H-M   'P 1'
#
loop_
_entity.id
_entity.type
_entity.pdbx_description
1 polymer ?
#
loop_
_entity_poly.entity_id
_entity_poly.type
_entity_poly.pdbx_seq_one_letter_code
_entity_poly.pdbx_strand_id
1 'polypeptide(L)'
;MYDLAHALRKNTNELLWLACVSLTDQFVHERITNERYQAAVMELEQHINGSGNLDLSGVGSVVTLKDGTKIRAPETSRIAYEDEPRLMLLREWSLFDSMLCSSYVATKLKTWSDNGLKKLKLLLARMGFPLADCQKNFQYMSMEVKLKMRDEFDRFLPEYGLTEFYYRSFLRVHGYRSKVSAADVVYGVTALLESLNAESKDSKGSSAAEQFWIAYSALSLTNVDQLRKGMKSAIEIQRAILRQGSSAITKTGFIRSAKKFRWVKLDDPVDTGKLCQPQALTKFCFFLMDALKERGARMKPLICACLAKEPEKVLVVGVCGKPRLGAVQGNAFGNAFRSAAEEIGADYFHDMFESSWIVLDVVAVSSFMIRLTEKL
;
A
#
# COMPACT_ATOMS: atom_id res chain seq x y z
N MET A 1 5.63 -21.69 -0.14
CA MET A 1 6.69 -21.91 0.89
C MET A 1 6.12 -22.36 2.22
N TYR A 2 5.09 -21.67 2.75
CA TYR A 2 4.43 -22.12 3.98
C TYR A 2 3.86 -23.54 3.86
N ASP A 3 3.13 -23.84 2.77
CA ASP A 3 2.51 -25.17 2.58
C ASP A 3 3.56 -26.28 2.48
N LEU A 4 4.72 -25.98 1.89
CA LEU A 4 5.87 -26.89 1.87
C LEU A 4 6.38 -27.15 3.30
N ALA A 5 6.53 -26.10 4.11
CA ALA A 5 6.92 -26.26 5.51
C ALA A 5 5.85 -27.03 6.31
N HIS A 6 4.57 -26.80 6.02
CA HIS A 6 3.45 -27.50 6.65
C HIS A 6 3.44 -28.98 6.29
N ALA A 7 3.60 -29.33 5.01
CA ALA A 7 3.71 -30.71 4.53
C ALA A 7 4.90 -31.44 5.18
N LEU A 8 6.01 -30.74 5.40
CA LEU A 8 7.20 -31.27 6.08
C LEU A 8 7.11 -31.22 7.62
N ARG A 9 5.98 -30.77 8.19
CA ARG A 9 5.79 -30.56 9.64
C ARG A 9 6.85 -29.67 10.29
N LYS A 10 7.37 -28.70 9.53
CA LYS A 10 8.33 -27.66 9.94
C LYS A 10 7.70 -26.26 9.88
N ASN A 11 6.37 -26.17 9.84
CA ASN A 11 5.66 -24.89 9.88
C ASN A 11 5.80 -24.25 11.27
N THR A 12 6.01 -22.94 11.27
CA THR A 12 6.07 -22.13 12.48
C THR A 12 5.05 -20.99 12.37
N ASN A 13 4.66 -20.41 13.51
CA ASN A 13 3.82 -19.21 13.50
C ASN A 13 4.48 -18.05 12.76
N GLU A 14 5.82 -17.96 12.76
CA GLU A 14 6.53 -16.94 11.97
C GLU A 14 6.31 -17.15 10.47
N LEU A 15 6.45 -18.38 9.98
CA LEU A 15 6.21 -18.68 8.56
C LEU A 15 4.75 -18.43 8.16
N LEU A 16 3.81 -18.74 9.04
CA LEU A 16 2.38 -18.45 8.80
C LEU A 16 2.13 -16.94 8.74
N TRP A 17 2.72 -16.17 9.66
CA TRP A 17 2.62 -14.71 9.65
C TRP A 17 3.19 -14.11 8.37
N LEU A 18 4.38 -14.55 7.95
CA LEU A 18 5.01 -14.08 6.70
C LEU A 18 4.15 -14.45 5.48
N ALA A 19 3.46 -15.59 5.50
CA ALA A 19 2.49 -15.94 4.46
C ALA A 19 1.32 -14.93 4.42
N CYS A 20 0.74 -14.59 5.58
CA CYS A 20 -0.28 -13.54 5.68
C CYS A 20 0.21 -12.19 5.13
N VAL A 21 1.40 -11.74 5.57
CA VAL A 21 2.01 -10.48 5.09
C VAL A 21 2.21 -10.52 3.57
N SER A 22 2.69 -11.64 3.01
CA SER A 22 2.92 -11.77 1.57
C SER A 22 1.62 -11.78 0.74
N LEU A 23 0.54 -12.38 1.25
CA LEU A 23 -0.77 -12.32 0.60
C LEU A 23 -1.31 -10.89 0.63
N THR A 24 -1.18 -10.21 1.77
CA THR A 24 -1.58 -8.81 1.92
C THR A 24 -0.75 -7.88 1.03
N ASP A 25 0.54 -8.16 0.79
CA ASP A 25 1.38 -7.41 -0.16
C ASP A 25 0.78 -7.43 -1.57
N GLN A 26 0.44 -8.62 -2.07
CA GLN A 26 -0.17 -8.78 -3.39
C GLN A 26 -1.51 -8.03 -3.49
N PHE A 27 -2.30 -8.02 -2.42
CA PHE A 27 -3.59 -7.35 -2.37
C PHE A 27 -3.46 -5.82 -2.33
N VAL A 28 -2.68 -5.30 -1.39
CA VAL A 28 -2.46 -3.86 -1.19
C VAL A 28 -1.77 -3.21 -2.39
N HIS A 29 -0.96 -3.97 -3.13
CA HIS A 29 -0.32 -3.51 -4.36
C HIS A 29 -1.10 -3.85 -5.64
N GLU A 30 -2.35 -4.29 -5.52
CA GLU A 30 -3.27 -4.52 -6.64
C GLU A 30 -2.75 -5.56 -7.67
N ARG A 31 -1.93 -6.51 -7.22
CA ARG A 31 -1.36 -7.59 -8.04
C ARG A 31 -2.28 -8.79 -8.17
N ILE A 32 -3.23 -8.95 -7.26
CA ILE A 32 -4.17 -10.06 -7.21
C ILE A 32 -5.62 -9.56 -7.25
N THR A 33 -6.51 -10.35 -7.84
CA THR A 33 -7.95 -10.10 -7.86
C THR A 33 -8.56 -10.27 -6.46
N ASN A 34 -9.64 -9.55 -6.14
CA ASN A 34 -10.37 -9.71 -4.89
C ASN A 34 -10.79 -11.17 -4.63
N GLU A 35 -11.25 -11.90 -5.66
CA GLU A 35 -11.75 -13.26 -5.54
C GLU A 35 -10.64 -14.24 -5.14
N ARG A 36 -9.47 -14.14 -5.79
CA ARG A 36 -8.29 -14.94 -5.42
C ARG A 36 -7.74 -14.57 -4.04
N TYR A 37 -7.78 -13.28 -3.67
CA TYR A 37 -7.42 -12.86 -2.31
C TYR A 37 -8.33 -13.53 -1.28
N GLN A 38 -9.66 -13.47 -1.47
CA GLN A 38 -10.62 -14.12 -0.57
C GLN A 38 -10.40 -15.63 -0.45
N ALA A 39 -10.16 -16.32 -1.56
CA ALA A 39 -9.86 -17.75 -1.55
C ALA A 39 -8.59 -18.08 -0.73
N ALA A 40 -7.51 -17.34 -0.95
CA ALA A 40 -6.26 -17.52 -0.20
C ALA A 40 -6.39 -17.13 1.28
N VAL A 41 -7.21 -16.12 1.59
CA VAL A 41 -7.53 -15.77 2.98
C VAL A 41 -8.22 -16.93 3.69
N MET A 42 -9.21 -17.55 3.06
CA MET A 42 -9.92 -18.70 3.64
C MET A 42 -8.96 -19.86 3.97
N GLU A 43 -7.98 -20.13 3.11
CA GLU A 43 -6.94 -21.14 3.35
C GLU A 43 -6.05 -20.77 4.54
N LEU A 44 -5.56 -19.53 4.62
CA LEU A 44 -4.77 -19.07 5.75
C LEU A 44 -5.56 -19.07 7.07
N GLU A 45 -6.86 -18.74 7.04
CA GLU A 45 -7.73 -18.85 8.22
C GLU A 45 -7.82 -20.29 8.75
N GLN A 46 -7.90 -21.28 7.86
CA GLN A 46 -7.87 -22.70 8.27
C GLN A 46 -6.54 -23.05 8.96
N HIS A 47 -5.41 -22.56 8.46
CA HIS A 47 -4.11 -22.76 9.09
C HIS A 47 -3.98 -22.03 10.43
N ILE A 48 -4.51 -20.81 10.56
CA ILE A 48 -4.56 -20.07 11.83
C ILE A 48 -5.42 -20.84 12.85
N ASN A 49 -6.55 -21.39 12.41
CA ASN A 49 -7.44 -22.16 13.27
C ASN A 49 -6.81 -23.48 13.72
N GLY A 50 -6.12 -24.19 12.81
CA GLY A 50 -5.45 -25.44 13.10
C GLY A 50 -4.17 -25.32 13.95
N SER A 51 -3.59 -24.12 14.07
CA SER A 51 -2.36 -23.86 14.85
C SER A 51 -2.62 -23.53 16.33
N GLY A 52 -3.87 -23.62 16.80
CA GLY A 52 -4.22 -23.35 18.19
C GLY A 52 -4.24 -21.86 18.55
N ASN A 53 -4.25 -20.97 17.56
CA ASN A 53 -4.43 -19.52 17.77
C ASN A 53 -5.88 -19.13 18.17
N LEU A 54 -6.79 -20.11 18.31
CA LEU A 54 -8.14 -19.94 18.84
C LEU A 54 -8.10 -19.73 20.35
N ASP A 55 -7.85 -18.49 20.76
CA ASP A 55 -8.40 -18.00 22.02
C ASP A 55 -9.22 -16.74 21.73
N LEU A 56 -10.52 -16.97 21.46
CA LEU A 56 -11.53 -15.94 21.15
C LEU A 56 -11.67 -14.88 22.26
N SER A 57 -11.19 -15.20 23.46
CA SER A 57 -11.30 -14.37 24.64
C SER A 57 -10.21 -13.29 24.73
N GLY A 58 -9.10 -13.43 24.00
CA GLY A 58 -7.90 -12.60 24.21
C GLY A 58 -7.31 -12.74 25.63
N VAL A 59 -7.75 -13.74 26.39
CA VAL A 59 -7.30 -14.04 27.74
C VAL A 59 -6.11 -14.96 27.61
N GLY A 60 -4.91 -14.39 27.47
CA GLY A 60 -3.67 -15.18 27.46
C GLY A 60 -3.61 -16.19 28.62
N SER A 61 -2.79 -17.22 28.48
CA SER A 61 -2.69 -18.32 29.45
C SER A 61 -2.65 -17.81 30.90
N VAL A 62 -3.59 -18.28 31.73
CA VAL A 62 -3.62 -17.92 33.15
C VAL A 62 -2.56 -18.73 33.88
N VAL A 63 -1.45 -18.08 34.19
CA VAL A 63 -0.36 -18.63 34.99
C VAL A 63 -0.64 -18.33 36.46
N THR A 64 -0.68 -19.37 37.29
CA THR A 64 -0.74 -19.20 38.74
C THR A 64 0.68 -19.10 39.29
N LEU A 65 1.01 -17.96 39.89
CA LEU A 65 2.27 -17.76 40.60
C LEU A 65 2.34 -18.63 41.86
N LYS A 66 3.55 -18.74 42.43
CA LYS A 66 3.83 -19.55 43.63
C LYS A 66 3.04 -19.11 44.87
N ASP A 67 2.53 -17.88 44.89
CA ASP A 67 1.70 -17.30 45.95
C ASP A 67 0.18 -17.51 45.73
N GLY A 68 -0.22 -18.20 44.66
CA GLY A 68 -1.62 -18.41 44.28
C GLY A 68 -2.21 -17.29 43.41
N THR A 69 -1.45 -16.24 43.10
CA THR A 69 -1.90 -15.14 42.23
C THR A 69 -2.02 -15.63 40.79
N LYS A 70 -3.22 -15.55 40.22
CA LYS A 70 -3.48 -15.87 38.81
C LYS A 70 -3.15 -14.66 37.93
N ILE A 71 -2.04 -14.73 37.21
CA ILE A 71 -1.60 -13.71 36.25
C ILE A 71 -1.84 -14.22 34.84
N ARG A 72 -2.29 -13.35 33.94
CA ARG A 72 -2.35 -13.67 32.51
C ARG A 72 -0.96 -13.50 31.93
N ALA A 73 -0.31 -14.60 31.58
CA ALA A 73 0.92 -14.53 30.81
C ALA A 73 0.57 -14.21 29.34
N PRO A 74 1.21 -13.19 28.74
CA PRO A 74 1.07 -12.95 27.31
C PRO A 74 1.58 -14.17 26.57
N GLU A 75 0.83 -14.63 25.59
CA GLU A 75 1.44 -15.46 24.57
C GLU A 75 2.55 -14.68 23.87
N THR A 76 3.64 -15.36 23.55
CA THR A 76 4.81 -14.78 22.90
C THR A 76 4.46 -14.14 21.56
N SER A 77 3.52 -14.70 20.81
CA SER A 77 2.90 -14.06 19.64
C SER A 77 1.68 -14.86 19.16
N ARG A 78 0.57 -14.17 18.85
CA ARG A 78 -0.65 -14.77 18.30
C ARG A 78 -1.01 -14.13 16.97
N ILE A 79 -1.47 -14.93 16.02
CA ILE A 79 -2.04 -14.46 14.75
C ILE A 79 -3.55 -14.55 14.84
N ALA A 80 -4.21 -13.46 14.49
CA ALA A 80 -5.67 -13.38 14.37
C ALA A 80 -6.03 -12.88 12.97
N TYR A 81 -7.29 -13.08 12.59
CA TYR A 81 -7.88 -12.47 11.42
C TYR A 81 -9.05 -11.58 11.88
N GLU A 82 -9.21 -10.43 11.25
CA GLU A 82 -10.28 -9.47 11.53
C GLU A 82 -10.65 -8.71 10.28
N ASP A 83 -11.84 -8.11 10.26
CA ASP A 83 -12.21 -7.19 9.20
C ASP A 83 -11.52 -5.85 9.47
N GLU A 84 -10.63 -5.43 8.57
CA GLU A 84 -9.87 -4.20 8.69
C GLU A 84 -10.42 -3.16 7.70
N PRO A 85 -10.55 -1.88 8.10
CA PRO A 85 -10.97 -0.86 7.17
C PRO A 85 -9.88 -0.63 6.10
N ARG A 86 -10.28 -0.28 4.89
CA ARG A 86 -9.38 0.10 3.77
C ARG A 86 -8.77 1.49 3.98
N LEU A 87 -8.15 1.67 5.14
CA LEU A 87 -7.49 2.86 5.62
C LEU A 87 -6.01 2.57 5.83
N MET A 88 -5.16 3.31 5.11
CA MET A 88 -3.72 3.15 5.21
C MET A 88 -3.22 3.61 6.58
N LEU A 89 -2.52 2.71 7.28
CA LEU A 89 -1.77 2.97 8.50
C LEU A 89 -2.60 3.67 9.58
N LEU A 90 -3.88 3.30 9.72
CA LEU A 90 -4.83 3.95 10.63
C LEU A 90 -4.26 4.12 12.05
N ARG A 91 -3.51 3.13 12.54
CA ARG A 91 -2.95 3.11 13.90
C ARG A 91 -1.72 4.02 14.09
N GLU A 92 -1.14 4.54 13.01
CA GLU A 92 0.11 5.31 13.02
C GLU A 92 -0.09 6.83 12.88
N TRP A 93 -1.32 7.29 12.60
CA TRP A 93 -1.69 8.71 12.51
C TRP A 93 -3.16 8.95 12.87
N SER A 94 -3.76 10.05 12.42
CA SER A 94 -5.14 10.41 12.77
C SER A 94 -6.16 9.70 11.86
N LEU A 95 -7.39 9.48 12.37
CA LEU A 95 -8.48 8.95 11.54
C LEU A 95 -8.74 9.87 10.34
N PHE A 96 -8.73 11.18 10.59
CA PHE A 96 -8.97 12.19 9.57
C PHE A 96 -7.96 12.12 8.44
N ASP A 97 -6.66 12.09 8.77
CA ASP A 97 -5.60 12.03 7.75
C ASP A 97 -5.58 10.68 7.03
N SER A 98 -5.85 9.58 7.74
CA SER A 98 -5.98 8.25 7.15
C SER A 98 -7.09 8.22 6.10
N MET A 99 -8.28 8.73 6.41
CA MET A 99 -9.37 8.84 5.45
C MET A 99 -9.05 9.82 4.31
N LEU A 100 -8.39 10.94 4.61
CA LEU A 100 -8.04 11.94 3.62
C LEU A 100 -7.12 11.38 2.53
N CYS A 101 -6.14 10.57 2.92
CA CYS A 101 -5.06 10.12 2.06
C CYS A 101 -5.23 8.71 1.50
N SER A 102 -6.04 7.84 2.12
CA SER A 102 -6.22 6.46 1.62
C SER A 102 -6.85 6.46 0.24
N SER A 103 -6.19 5.82 -0.74
CA SER A 103 -6.58 5.89 -2.16
C SER A 103 -8.05 5.57 -2.42
N TYR A 104 -8.61 4.57 -1.73
CA TYR A 104 -10.02 4.19 -1.85
C TYR A 104 -10.97 5.34 -1.44
N VAL A 105 -10.74 5.93 -0.27
CA VAL A 105 -11.57 7.05 0.25
C VAL A 105 -11.33 8.32 -0.55
N ALA A 106 -10.07 8.62 -0.82
CA ALA A 106 -9.65 9.82 -1.52
C ALA A 106 -10.29 9.93 -2.91
N THR A 107 -10.35 8.83 -3.65
CA THR A 107 -10.93 8.78 -5.00
C THR A 107 -12.45 8.91 -5.00
N LYS A 108 -13.15 8.20 -4.10
CA LYS A 108 -14.61 8.26 -3.97
C LYS A 108 -15.11 9.62 -3.49
N LEU A 109 -14.48 10.17 -2.45
CA LEU A 109 -14.88 11.46 -1.87
C LEU A 109 -14.24 12.66 -2.57
N LYS A 110 -13.25 12.44 -3.44
CA LYS A 110 -12.49 13.48 -4.15
C LYS A 110 -11.80 14.42 -3.17
N THR A 111 -11.15 13.85 -2.15
CA THR A 111 -10.57 14.56 -0.98
C THR A 111 -9.50 15.57 -1.35
N TRP A 112 -8.93 15.48 -2.55
CA TRP A 112 -8.00 16.46 -3.12
C TRP A 112 -8.64 17.81 -3.46
N SER A 113 -9.98 17.93 -3.40
CA SER A 113 -10.72 19.16 -3.64
C SER A 113 -11.30 19.73 -2.34
N ASP A 114 -11.48 21.05 -2.25
CA ASP A 114 -12.11 21.68 -1.09
C ASP A 114 -13.51 21.15 -0.82
N ASN A 115 -14.26 20.82 -1.88
CA ASN A 115 -15.59 20.23 -1.76
C ASN A 115 -15.51 18.81 -1.19
N GLY A 116 -14.55 17.99 -1.64
CA GLY A 116 -14.32 16.67 -1.08
C GLY A 116 -13.88 16.70 0.38
N LEU A 117 -13.03 17.66 0.75
CA LEU A 117 -12.63 17.91 2.13
C LEU A 117 -13.83 18.29 3.01
N LYS A 118 -14.70 19.18 2.53
CA LYS A 118 -15.97 19.54 3.20
C LYS A 118 -16.87 18.31 3.36
N LYS A 119 -16.99 17.47 2.32
CA LYS A 119 -17.76 16.22 2.38
C LYS A 119 -17.23 15.26 3.44
N LEU A 120 -15.91 15.07 3.52
CA LEU A 120 -15.29 14.22 4.55
C LEU A 120 -15.56 14.75 5.97
N LYS A 121 -15.43 16.06 6.19
CA LYS A 121 -15.75 16.68 7.48
C LYS A 121 -17.23 16.52 7.84
N LEU A 122 -18.12 16.72 6.87
CA LEU A 122 -19.56 16.53 7.06
C LEU A 122 -19.92 15.07 7.37
N LEU A 123 -19.25 14.11 6.70
CA LEU A 123 -19.44 12.69 6.93
C LEU A 123 -19.08 12.30 8.38
N LEU A 124 -17.91 12.73 8.86
CA LEU A 124 -17.50 12.51 10.25
C LEU A 124 -18.47 13.17 11.24
N ALA A 125 -18.97 14.37 10.93
CA ALA A 125 -19.97 15.04 11.75
C ALA A 125 -21.31 14.29 11.78
N ARG A 126 -21.76 13.71 10.65
CA ARG A 126 -22.99 12.89 10.58
C ARG A 126 -22.90 11.61 11.41
N MET A 127 -21.70 11.02 11.51
CA MET A 127 -21.41 9.86 12.38
C MET A 127 -21.31 10.25 13.86
N GLY A 128 -21.41 11.54 14.19
CA GLY A 128 -21.26 12.02 15.56
C GLY A 128 -19.81 12.01 16.06
N PHE A 129 -18.82 11.97 15.16
CA PHE A 129 -17.41 11.95 15.53
C PHE A 129 -16.87 13.37 15.61
N PRO A 130 -16.46 13.87 16.81
CA PRO A 130 -15.92 15.21 16.93
C PRO A 130 -14.67 15.36 16.08
N LEU A 131 -14.62 16.41 15.25
CA LEU A 131 -13.48 16.64 14.35
C LEU A 131 -12.15 16.74 15.12
N ALA A 132 -12.16 17.43 16.26
CA ALA A 132 -11.00 17.56 17.13
C ALA A 132 -10.49 16.19 17.63
N ASP A 133 -11.37 15.20 17.77
CA ASP A 133 -10.97 13.85 18.17
C ASP A 133 -10.45 13.04 16.98
N CYS A 134 -11.07 13.19 15.80
CA CYS A 134 -10.62 12.55 14.55
C CYS A 134 -9.24 13.03 14.08
N GLN A 135 -8.83 14.23 14.49
CA GLN A 135 -7.52 14.82 14.16
C GLN A 135 -6.42 14.45 15.17
N LYS A 136 -6.76 13.86 16.32
CA LYS A 136 -5.74 13.28 17.21
C LYS A 136 -5.20 12.00 16.59
N ASN A 137 -3.98 11.62 16.99
CA ASN A 137 -3.47 10.30 16.63
C ASN A 137 -4.48 9.24 17.10
N PHE A 138 -4.79 8.29 16.22
CA PHE A 138 -5.79 7.26 16.44
C PHE A 138 -5.56 6.51 17.76
N GLN A 139 -4.30 6.31 18.17
CA GLN A 139 -3.99 5.68 19.47
C GLN A 139 -4.63 6.43 20.66
N TYR A 140 -4.66 7.76 20.59
CA TYR A 140 -5.20 8.65 21.64
C TYR A 140 -6.63 9.14 21.38
N MET A 141 -7.24 8.75 20.25
CA MET A 141 -8.64 9.03 19.96
C MET A 141 -9.56 8.33 20.98
N SER A 142 -10.70 8.96 21.29
CA SER A 142 -11.62 8.47 22.32
C SER A 142 -12.11 7.04 22.05
N MET A 143 -12.28 6.27 23.13
CA MET A 143 -12.77 4.90 23.02
C MET A 143 -14.22 4.85 22.54
N GLU A 144 -15.03 5.85 22.89
CA GLU A 144 -16.41 5.95 22.41
C GLU A 144 -16.48 5.97 20.87
N VAL A 145 -15.66 6.80 20.22
CA VAL A 145 -15.64 6.85 18.76
C VAL A 145 -15.12 5.55 18.17
N LYS A 146 -14.06 4.97 18.74
CA LYS A 146 -13.52 3.68 18.27
C LYS A 146 -14.55 2.54 18.33
N LEU A 147 -15.36 2.50 19.39
CA LEU A 147 -16.40 1.48 19.57
C LEU A 147 -17.53 1.65 18.56
N LYS A 148 -17.95 2.89 18.28
CA LYS A 148 -19.01 3.20 17.30
C LYS A 148 -18.54 3.15 15.85
N MET A 149 -17.22 3.20 15.61
CA MET A 149 -16.63 3.39 14.28
C MET A 149 -17.14 2.40 13.24
N ARG A 150 -17.22 1.11 13.59
CA ARG A 150 -17.66 0.08 12.64
C ARG A 150 -19.11 0.29 12.22
N ASP A 151 -20.00 0.37 13.19
CA ASP A 151 -21.45 0.50 12.96
C ASP A 151 -21.78 1.78 12.17
N GLU A 152 -21.15 2.90 12.51
CA GLU A 152 -21.37 4.17 11.82
C GLU A 152 -20.78 4.17 10.40
N PHE A 153 -19.66 3.47 10.18
CA PHE A 153 -19.11 3.30 8.84
C PHE A 153 -20.02 2.44 7.96
N ASP A 154 -20.49 1.31 8.47
CA ASP A 154 -21.40 0.42 7.74
C ASP A 154 -22.74 1.12 7.42
N ARG A 155 -23.17 2.05 8.28
CA ARG A 155 -24.38 2.85 8.07
C ARG A 155 -24.21 3.95 7.02
N PHE A 156 -23.17 4.78 7.13
CA PHE A 156 -23.09 6.03 6.36
C PHE A 156 -22.19 5.97 5.13
N LEU A 157 -21.14 5.15 5.11
CA LEU A 157 -20.20 5.09 3.98
C LEU A 157 -20.84 4.62 2.66
N PRO A 158 -21.80 3.67 2.64
CA PRO A 158 -22.46 3.25 1.40
C PRO A 158 -23.15 4.40 0.66
N GLU A 159 -23.72 5.39 1.37
CA GLU A 159 -24.34 6.58 0.76
C GLU A 159 -23.37 7.40 -0.10
N TYR A 160 -22.06 7.26 0.14
CA TYR A 160 -20.98 7.95 -0.57
C TYR A 160 -20.25 7.04 -1.57
N GLY A 161 -20.78 5.84 -1.84
CA GLY A 161 -20.18 4.87 -2.76
C GLY A 161 -18.97 4.12 -2.18
N LEU A 162 -18.78 4.17 -0.86
CA LEU A 162 -17.75 3.44 -0.11
C LEU A 162 -18.35 2.13 0.42
N THR A 163 -18.79 1.26 -0.48
CA THR A 163 -19.52 0.02 -0.16
C THR A 163 -18.64 -1.13 0.30
N GLU A 164 -17.37 -1.16 -0.13
CA GLU A 164 -16.42 -2.23 0.16
C GLU A 164 -15.37 -1.75 1.16
N PHE A 165 -15.80 -1.03 2.20
CA PHE A 165 -14.87 -0.33 3.08
C PHE A 165 -14.04 -1.25 3.97
N TYR A 166 -14.60 -2.38 4.37
CA TYR A 166 -13.89 -3.41 5.13
C TYR A 166 -13.43 -4.55 4.23
N TYR A 167 -12.27 -5.11 4.54
CA TYR A 167 -11.77 -6.33 3.91
C TYR A 167 -11.22 -7.26 4.99
N ARG A 168 -11.25 -8.56 4.71
CA ARG A 168 -10.71 -9.55 5.63
C ARG A 168 -9.19 -9.43 5.67
N SER A 169 -8.62 -9.20 6.85
CA SER A 169 -7.19 -8.94 7.05
C SER A 169 -6.64 -9.80 8.19
N PHE A 170 -5.33 -9.72 8.40
CA PHE A 170 -4.60 -10.44 9.43
C PHE A 170 -3.94 -9.48 10.42
N LEU A 171 -3.95 -9.86 11.68
CA LEU A 171 -3.39 -9.10 12.79
C LEU A 171 -2.43 -10.00 13.58
N ARG A 172 -1.24 -9.48 13.87
CA ARG A 172 -0.32 -10.10 14.81
C ARG A 172 -0.36 -9.35 16.14
N VAL A 173 -0.59 -10.10 17.20
CA VAL A 173 -0.53 -9.62 18.57
C VAL A 173 0.76 -10.10 19.21
N HIS A 174 1.47 -9.18 19.87
CA HIS A 174 2.72 -9.45 20.57
C HIS A 174 2.72 -8.81 21.95
N GLY A 175 2.99 -9.61 22.97
CA GLY A 175 2.99 -9.16 24.37
C GLY A 175 1.63 -8.61 24.79
N TYR A 176 1.64 -7.56 25.62
CA TYR A 176 0.43 -7.03 26.25
C TYR A 176 -0.38 -6.04 25.40
N ARG A 177 0.25 -5.36 24.42
CA ARG A 177 -0.39 -4.22 23.72
C ARG A 177 0.01 -4.04 22.25
N SER A 178 1.07 -4.67 21.79
CA SER A 178 1.55 -4.45 20.42
C SER A 178 0.71 -5.25 19.44
N LYS A 179 -0.09 -4.54 18.64
CA LYS A 179 -0.91 -5.09 17.57
C LYS A 179 -0.44 -4.48 16.27
N VAL A 180 -0.13 -5.31 15.27
CA VAL A 180 0.29 -4.84 13.95
C VAL A 180 -0.50 -5.61 12.91
N SER A 181 -1.15 -4.90 11.97
CA SER A 181 -1.83 -5.57 10.86
C SER A 181 -0.83 -5.93 9.77
N ALA A 182 -1.18 -6.95 8.98
CA ALA A 182 -0.36 -7.36 7.85
C ALA A 182 -0.18 -6.20 6.85
N ALA A 183 -1.22 -5.39 6.63
CA ALA A 183 -1.13 -4.22 5.76
C ALA A 183 -0.17 -3.16 6.29
N ASP A 184 -0.20 -2.87 7.60
CA ASP A 184 0.71 -1.93 8.23
C ASP A 184 2.18 -2.40 8.07
N VAL A 185 2.45 -3.70 8.24
CA VAL A 185 3.78 -4.30 7.96
C VAL A 185 4.17 -4.10 6.50
N VAL A 186 3.29 -4.44 5.56
CA VAL A 186 3.56 -4.30 4.11
C VAL A 186 3.94 -2.87 3.77
N TYR A 187 3.15 -1.88 4.20
CA TYR A 187 3.45 -0.48 3.92
C TYR A 187 4.79 -0.05 4.51
N GLY A 188 5.06 -0.41 5.77
CA GLY A 188 6.31 -0.06 6.45
C GLY A 188 7.54 -0.69 5.79
N VAL A 189 7.50 -2.00 5.51
CA VAL A 189 8.60 -2.75 4.89
C VAL A 189 8.82 -2.29 3.43
N THR A 190 7.76 -2.06 2.66
CA THR A 190 7.87 -1.52 1.30
C THR A 190 8.57 -0.16 1.31
N ALA A 191 8.15 0.74 2.19
CA ALA A 191 8.74 2.06 2.28
C ALA A 191 10.20 2.02 2.76
N LEU A 192 10.58 1.07 3.62
CA LEU A 192 11.99 0.82 3.93
C LEU A 192 12.73 0.35 2.67
N LEU A 193 12.25 -0.64 1.92
CA LEU A 193 12.93 -1.09 0.70
C LEU A 193 13.16 0.05 -0.29
N GLU A 194 12.20 0.96 -0.40
CA GLU A 194 12.25 2.12 -1.30
C GLU A 194 12.99 3.33 -0.73
N SER A 195 13.37 3.33 0.57
CA SER A 195 14.07 4.45 1.21
C SER A 195 15.57 4.45 0.93
N LEU A 196 16.00 4.18 -0.31
CA LEU A 196 17.38 4.41 -0.73
C LEU A 196 17.68 5.88 -0.41
N ASN A 197 18.59 6.14 0.54
CA ASN A 197 18.74 7.47 1.15
C ASN A 197 18.92 8.58 0.09
N ALA A 198 18.24 9.71 0.29
CA ALA A 198 18.45 10.96 -0.44
C ALA A 198 19.26 11.99 0.38
N GLU A 199 19.65 11.65 1.61
CA GLU A 199 20.14 12.64 2.59
C GLU A 199 21.59 12.45 3.06
N SER A 200 22.33 11.44 2.60
CA SER A 200 23.74 11.31 2.96
C SER A 200 24.65 11.63 1.77
N LYS A 201 24.97 12.92 1.59
CA LYS A 201 26.05 13.35 0.70
C LYS A 201 27.45 12.90 1.16
N ASP A 202 27.58 12.39 2.39
CA ASP A 202 28.88 12.09 3.02
C ASP A 202 29.08 10.63 3.50
N SER A 203 28.16 9.70 3.22
CA SER A 203 28.40 8.28 3.46
C SER A 203 28.23 7.50 2.17
N LYS A 204 29.20 6.62 1.88
CA LYS A 204 29.13 5.58 0.84
C LYS A 204 27.69 5.10 0.74
N GLY A 205 27.04 5.36 -0.39
CA GLY A 205 25.59 5.24 -0.53
C GLY A 205 25.10 3.91 0.03
N SER A 206 24.08 3.94 0.89
CA SER A 206 23.40 2.74 1.38
C SER A 206 23.04 1.89 0.18
N SER A 207 23.72 0.75 0.04
CA SER A 207 23.53 -0.14 -1.09
C SER A 207 22.11 -0.71 -1.05
N ALA A 208 21.55 -1.06 -2.22
CA ALA A 208 20.25 -1.75 -2.27
C ALA A 208 20.24 -3.02 -1.38
N ALA A 209 21.40 -3.66 -1.21
CA ALA A 209 21.60 -4.78 -0.31
C ALA A 209 21.45 -4.40 1.17
N GLU A 210 22.03 -3.28 1.63
CA GLU A 210 21.84 -2.79 2.99
C GLU A 210 20.37 -2.48 3.27
N GLN A 211 19.70 -1.82 2.32
CA GLN A 211 18.30 -1.48 2.47
C GLN A 211 17.40 -2.72 2.53
N PHE A 212 17.73 -3.75 1.76
CA PHE A 212 17.08 -5.06 1.84
C PHE A 212 17.20 -5.65 3.26
N TRP A 213 18.39 -5.67 3.84
CA TRP A 213 18.58 -6.20 5.20
C TRP A 213 17.89 -5.38 6.27
N ILE A 214 17.84 -4.05 6.12
CA ILE A 214 17.07 -3.17 7.00
C ILE A 214 15.58 -3.54 6.95
N ALA A 215 15.00 -3.66 5.76
CA ALA A 215 13.60 -4.01 5.58
C ALA A 215 13.29 -5.43 6.07
N TYR A 216 14.17 -6.40 5.77
CA TYR A 216 14.08 -7.77 6.28
C TYR A 216 14.09 -7.80 7.81
N SER A 217 14.97 -7.04 8.44
CA SER A 217 15.06 -6.97 9.90
C SER A 217 13.77 -6.43 10.53
N ALA A 218 13.03 -5.55 9.83
CA ALA A 218 11.79 -4.96 10.29
C ALA A 218 10.57 -5.92 10.23
N LEU A 219 10.69 -7.07 9.54
CA LEU A 219 9.67 -8.13 9.60
C LEU A 219 9.65 -8.82 10.97
N SER A 220 10.77 -8.78 11.70
CA SER A 220 10.86 -9.31 13.06
C SER A 220 10.18 -8.38 14.06
N LEU A 221 9.38 -8.97 14.95
CA LEU A 221 8.76 -8.27 16.08
C LEU A 221 9.78 -7.74 17.11
N THR A 222 11.04 -8.12 17.03
CA THR A 222 12.11 -7.54 17.86
C THR A 222 12.48 -6.13 17.41
N ASN A 223 12.19 -5.76 16.15
CA ASN A 223 12.66 -4.53 15.52
C ASN A 223 11.48 -3.60 15.13
N VAL A 224 10.45 -3.52 15.97
CA VAL A 224 9.24 -2.72 15.72
C VAL A 224 9.55 -1.24 15.50
N ASP A 225 10.59 -0.70 16.13
CA ASP A 225 10.99 0.69 15.91
C ASP A 225 11.49 0.94 14.48
N GLN A 226 12.18 -0.03 13.89
CA GLN A 226 12.59 0.05 12.48
C GLN A 226 11.37 -0.01 11.56
N LEU A 227 10.42 -0.91 11.86
CA LEU A 227 9.16 -0.96 11.13
C LEU A 227 8.39 0.37 11.23
N ARG A 228 8.34 0.99 12.42
CA ARG A 228 7.68 2.27 12.64
C ARG A 228 8.33 3.42 11.85
N LYS A 229 9.66 3.42 11.69
CA LYS A 229 10.34 4.36 10.77
C LYS A 229 9.84 4.15 9.33
N GLY A 230 9.75 2.89 8.89
CA GLY A 230 9.15 2.54 7.60
C GLY A 230 7.72 3.04 7.43
N MET A 231 6.87 2.83 8.43
CA MET A 231 5.47 3.29 8.41
C MET A 231 5.37 4.81 8.30
N LYS A 232 6.25 5.56 8.99
CA LYS A 232 6.34 7.03 8.83
C LYS A 232 6.75 7.43 7.40
N SER A 233 7.75 6.77 6.82
CA SER A 233 8.14 7.00 5.42
C SER A 233 6.98 6.68 4.46
N ALA A 234 6.22 5.62 4.71
CA ALA A 234 5.05 5.25 3.91
C ALA A 234 3.95 6.32 3.96
N ILE A 235 3.71 6.93 5.12
CA ILE A 235 2.78 8.07 5.26
C ILE A 235 3.23 9.25 4.41
N GLU A 236 4.52 9.59 4.42
CA GLU A 236 5.06 10.70 3.62
C GLU A 236 4.97 10.44 2.12
N ILE A 237 5.20 9.19 1.68
CA ILE A 237 4.98 8.77 0.30
C ILE A 237 3.49 8.91 -0.08
N GLN A 238 2.57 8.45 0.78
CA GLN A 238 1.13 8.55 0.50
C GLN A 238 0.64 10.01 0.43
N ARG A 239 1.18 10.89 1.28
CA ARG A 239 0.93 12.34 1.20
C ARG A 239 1.44 12.93 -0.11
N ALA A 240 2.62 12.51 -0.57
CA ALA A 240 3.16 12.90 -1.88
C ALA A 240 2.26 12.41 -3.03
N ILE A 241 1.78 11.16 -2.98
CA ILE A 241 0.83 10.61 -3.96
C ILE A 241 -0.44 11.48 -4.03
N LEU A 242 -1.04 11.82 -2.89
CA LEU A 242 -2.25 12.65 -2.87
C LEU A 242 -1.98 14.07 -3.41
N ARG A 243 -0.87 14.70 -3.03
CA ARG A 243 -0.52 16.07 -3.48
C ARG A 243 -0.24 16.13 -4.97
N GLN A 244 0.64 15.26 -5.49
CA GLN A 244 0.92 15.19 -6.91
C GLN A 244 -0.31 14.73 -7.69
N GLY A 245 -1.11 13.83 -7.12
CA GLY A 245 -2.33 13.34 -7.73
C GLY A 245 -3.36 14.45 -7.88
N SER A 246 -3.54 15.24 -6.82
CA SER A 246 -4.36 16.46 -6.84
C SER A 246 -3.93 17.41 -7.95
N SER A 247 -2.63 17.75 -8.00
CA SER A 247 -2.04 18.61 -9.03
C SER A 247 -2.32 18.07 -10.43
N ALA A 248 -2.10 16.77 -10.65
CA ALA A 248 -2.30 16.11 -11.94
C ALA A 248 -3.76 16.07 -12.39
N ILE A 249 -4.70 15.88 -11.47
CA ILE A 249 -6.14 15.78 -11.76
C ILE A 249 -6.76 17.17 -12.00
N THR A 250 -6.29 18.18 -11.28
CA THR A 250 -6.86 19.54 -11.31
C THR A 250 -6.27 20.41 -12.41
N LYS A 251 -4.97 20.31 -12.68
CA LYS A 251 -4.31 21.09 -13.74
C LYS A 251 -4.62 20.51 -15.11
N THR A 252 -5.23 21.33 -15.96
CA THR A 252 -5.50 20.98 -17.36
C THR A 252 -4.21 20.68 -18.11
N GLY A 253 -4.19 19.58 -18.86
CA GLY A 253 -3.04 19.20 -19.70
C GLY A 253 -1.91 18.46 -18.99
N PHE A 254 -1.97 18.28 -17.67
CA PHE A 254 -0.96 17.51 -16.92
C PHE A 254 -0.99 16.02 -17.29
N ILE A 255 -2.20 15.45 -17.38
CA ILE A 255 -2.42 14.09 -17.87
C ILE A 255 -2.70 14.16 -19.37
N ARG A 256 -1.78 13.63 -20.17
CA ARG A 256 -1.94 13.58 -21.63
C ARG A 256 -2.63 12.29 -22.02
N SER A 257 -3.74 12.38 -22.75
CA SER A 257 -4.52 11.21 -23.18
C SER A 257 -4.27 10.92 -24.66
N ALA A 258 -3.52 9.85 -24.95
CA ALA A 258 -3.41 9.30 -26.29
C ALA A 258 -4.60 8.36 -26.62
N LYS A 259 -4.63 7.81 -27.84
CA LYS A 259 -5.70 6.89 -28.27
C LYS A 259 -5.75 5.64 -27.37
N LYS A 260 -4.60 5.01 -27.15
CA LYS A 260 -4.48 3.70 -26.49
C LYS A 260 -4.18 3.78 -24.99
N PHE A 261 -3.40 4.77 -24.55
CA PHE A 261 -3.02 4.95 -23.14
C PHE A 261 -3.07 6.44 -22.73
N ARG A 262 -2.92 6.69 -21.43
CA ARG A 262 -2.65 8.02 -20.87
C ARG A 262 -1.21 8.06 -20.38
N TRP A 263 -0.61 9.24 -20.37
CA TRP A 263 0.69 9.40 -19.75
C TRP A 263 0.82 10.71 -18.99
N VAL A 264 1.72 10.68 -18.01
CA VAL A 264 2.01 11.80 -17.12
C VAL A 264 3.52 11.84 -16.84
N LYS A 265 4.06 13.04 -16.68
CA LYS A 265 5.45 13.27 -16.27
C LYS A 265 5.44 13.98 -14.92
N LEU A 266 6.22 13.47 -13.97
CA LEU A 266 6.45 14.15 -12.70
C LEU A 266 7.68 15.05 -12.85
N ASP A 267 7.46 16.35 -12.65
CA ASP A 267 8.49 17.39 -12.73
C ASP A 267 8.63 18.21 -11.42
N ASP A 268 7.84 17.90 -10.38
CA ASP A 268 7.89 18.63 -9.09
C ASP A 268 9.05 18.13 -8.20
N PRO A 269 10.09 18.93 -7.94
CA PRO A 269 11.29 18.46 -7.25
C PRO A 269 11.04 17.97 -5.82
N VAL A 270 10.02 18.47 -5.12
CA VAL A 270 9.82 18.18 -3.69
C VAL A 270 9.30 16.75 -3.47
N ASP A 271 8.31 16.36 -4.28
CA ASP A 271 7.65 15.06 -4.16
C ASP A 271 8.27 14.00 -5.07
N THR A 272 8.91 14.41 -6.18
CA THR A 272 9.61 13.50 -7.10
C THR A 272 10.66 12.67 -6.36
N GLY A 273 11.40 13.25 -5.42
CA GLY A 273 12.39 12.49 -4.63
C GLY A 273 11.81 11.31 -3.84
N LYS A 274 10.54 11.40 -3.43
CA LYS A 274 9.82 10.32 -2.71
C LYS A 274 9.10 9.37 -3.66
N LEU A 275 8.61 9.87 -4.79
CA LEU A 275 7.82 9.11 -5.76
C LEU A 275 8.68 8.42 -6.83
N CYS A 276 9.94 8.82 -7.01
CA CYS A 276 10.87 8.21 -7.96
C CYS A 276 11.44 6.88 -7.42
N GLN A 277 10.53 6.01 -6.99
CA GLN A 277 10.77 4.64 -6.61
C GLN A 277 9.74 3.79 -7.35
N PRO A 278 10.10 2.61 -7.90
CA PRO A 278 9.22 1.87 -8.79
C PRO A 278 7.84 1.56 -8.21
N GLN A 279 7.77 1.19 -6.93
CA GLN A 279 6.51 0.82 -6.31
C GLN A 279 5.72 2.04 -5.82
N ALA A 280 6.37 3.10 -5.33
CA ALA A 280 5.74 4.38 -5.05
C ALA A 280 5.10 5.00 -6.32
N LEU A 281 5.82 4.98 -7.44
CA LEU A 281 5.33 5.48 -8.73
C LEU A 281 4.18 4.63 -9.27
N THR A 282 4.25 3.31 -9.09
CA THR A 282 3.16 2.38 -9.43
C THR A 282 1.87 2.72 -8.65
N LYS A 283 1.97 2.93 -7.33
CA LYS A 283 0.83 3.34 -6.48
C LYS A 283 0.25 4.69 -6.91
N PHE A 284 1.12 5.65 -7.26
CA PHE A 284 0.69 6.93 -7.82
C PHE A 284 -0.14 6.76 -9.10
N CYS A 285 0.31 5.87 -10.00
CA CYS A 285 -0.42 5.60 -11.23
C CYS A 285 -1.80 4.98 -10.97
N PHE A 286 -1.89 3.98 -10.08
CA PHE A 286 -3.18 3.41 -9.71
C PHE A 286 -4.13 4.43 -9.10
N PHE A 287 -3.62 5.30 -8.21
CA PHE A 287 -4.39 6.41 -7.65
C PHE A 287 -4.98 7.32 -8.75
N LEU A 288 -4.17 7.71 -9.74
CA LEU A 288 -4.65 8.51 -10.86
C LEU A 288 -5.70 7.78 -11.70
N MET A 289 -5.51 6.50 -11.98
CA MET A 289 -6.47 5.70 -12.75
C MET A 289 -7.82 5.63 -12.04
N ASP A 290 -7.83 5.34 -10.74
CA ASP A 290 -9.04 5.28 -9.93
C ASP A 290 -9.70 6.66 -9.82
N ALA A 291 -8.92 7.72 -9.61
CA ALA A 291 -9.45 9.08 -9.57
C ALA A 291 -10.10 9.52 -10.90
N LEU A 292 -9.48 9.19 -12.03
CA LEU A 292 -10.03 9.48 -13.35
C LEU A 292 -11.30 8.68 -13.62
N LYS A 293 -11.36 7.42 -13.19
CA LYS A 293 -12.55 6.56 -13.26
C LYS A 293 -13.71 7.18 -12.48
N GLU A 294 -13.48 7.67 -11.25
CA GLU A 294 -14.49 8.35 -10.42
C GLU A 294 -14.90 9.74 -10.97
N ARG A 295 -14.16 10.27 -11.95
CA ARG A 295 -14.56 11.44 -12.76
C ARG A 295 -15.31 11.07 -14.04
N GLY A 296 -15.60 9.78 -14.26
CA GLY A 296 -16.30 9.29 -15.44
C GLY A 296 -15.41 9.09 -16.67
N ALA A 297 -14.08 9.15 -16.52
CA ALA A 297 -13.18 8.89 -17.64
C ALA A 297 -13.16 7.39 -17.98
N ARG A 298 -13.07 7.07 -19.27
CA ARG A 298 -12.90 5.69 -19.73
C ARG A 298 -11.62 5.08 -19.15
N MET A 299 -11.63 3.82 -18.75
CA MET A 299 -10.41 3.13 -18.33
C MET A 299 -9.43 3.02 -19.50
N LYS A 300 -8.21 3.51 -19.30
CA LYS A 300 -7.08 3.35 -20.22
C LYS A 300 -5.84 3.05 -19.37
N PRO A 301 -4.90 2.25 -19.88
CA PRO A 301 -3.58 2.11 -19.27
C PRO A 301 -2.93 3.48 -19.03
N LEU A 302 -2.12 3.59 -17.99
CA LEU A 302 -1.44 4.82 -17.60
C LEU A 302 0.07 4.57 -17.55
N ILE A 303 0.83 5.50 -18.13
CA ILE A 303 2.29 5.52 -18.05
C ILE A 303 2.69 6.74 -17.22
N CYS A 304 3.60 6.58 -16.28
CA CYS A 304 4.23 7.69 -15.59
C CYS A 304 5.72 7.68 -15.82
N ALA A 305 6.27 8.84 -16.18
CA ALA A 305 7.70 9.09 -16.25
C ALA A 305 8.12 10.00 -15.09
N CYS A 306 9.21 9.64 -14.42
CA CYS A 306 9.75 10.38 -13.28
C CYS A 306 11.26 10.51 -13.45
N LEU A 307 11.79 11.73 -13.39
CA LEU A 307 13.24 11.96 -13.43
C LEU A 307 13.89 11.20 -12.27
N ALA A 308 14.85 10.33 -12.58
CA ALA A 308 15.56 9.55 -11.58
C ALA A 308 16.44 10.45 -10.70
N LYS A 309 17.01 9.87 -9.64
CA LYS A 309 18.03 10.56 -8.83
C LYS A 309 19.25 10.95 -9.67
N GLU A 310 19.59 10.10 -10.62
CA GLU A 310 20.58 10.39 -11.65
C GLU A 310 19.96 11.36 -12.67
N PRO A 311 20.55 12.55 -12.88
CA PRO A 311 19.93 13.61 -13.68
C PRO A 311 19.68 13.23 -15.14
N GLU A 312 20.37 12.20 -15.64
CA GLU A 312 20.29 11.73 -17.02
C GLU A 312 19.35 10.54 -17.21
N LYS A 313 18.86 9.91 -16.13
CA LYS A 313 18.01 8.73 -16.18
C LYS A 313 16.56 9.07 -15.81
N VAL A 314 15.61 8.31 -16.35
CA VAL A 314 14.17 8.44 -16.13
C VAL A 314 13.59 7.09 -15.81
N LEU A 315 12.91 6.98 -14.67
CA LEU A 315 12.09 5.84 -14.34
C LEU A 315 10.74 5.97 -15.04
N VAL A 316 10.37 4.97 -15.83
CA VAL A 316 9.08 4.87 -16.51
C VAL A 316 8.34 3.64 -16.00
N VAL A 317 7.10 3.84 -15.56
CA VAL A 317 6.22 2.80 -15.04
C VAL A 317 4.93 2.77 -15.86
N GLY A 318 4.54 1.58 -16.31
CA GLY A 318 3.29 1.34 -17.03
C GLY A 318 2.32 0.47 -16.23
N VAL A 319 1.12 0.99 -15.96
CA VAL A 319 0.07 0.24 -15.25
C VAL A 319 -1.19 0.09 -16.08
N CYS A 320 -1.83 -1.06 -15.94
CA CYS A 320 -3.13 -1.36 -16.53
C CYS A 320 -4.22 -1.30 -15.46
N GLY A 321 -5.48 -1.44 -15.87
CA GLY A 321 -6.57 -1.62 -14.90
C GLY A 321 -6.32 -2.84 -14.02
N LYS A 322 -6.91 -2.83 -12.82
CA LYS A 322 -6.81 -3.93 -11.84
C LYS A 322 -7.06 -5.29 -12.53
N PRO A 323 -6.29 -6.34 -12.19
CA PRO A 323 -6.52 -7.68 -12.72
C PRO A 323 -7.98 -8.09 -12.54
N ARG A 324 -8.53 -8.77 -13.54
CA ARG A 324 -9.87 -9.36 -13.47
C ARG A 324 -9.76 -10.86 -13.53
N LEU A 325 -10.59 -11.55 -12.75
CA LEU A 325 -10.65 -13.01 -12.81
C LEU A 325 -11.01 -13.44 -14.25
N GLY A 326 -10.24 -14.37 -14.81
CA GLY A 326 -10.43 -14.84 -16.20
C GLY A 326 -9.92 -13.89 -17.28
N ALA A 327 -9.21 -12.81 -16.94
CA ALA A 327 -8.54 -11.98 -17.94
C ALA A 327 -7.50 -12.80 -18.71
N VAL A 328 -7.66 -12.84 -20.04
CA VAL A 328 -6.78 -13.60 -20.95
C VAL A 328 -5.41 -12.92 -21.10
N GLN A 329 -5.34 -11.60 -20.89
CA GLN A 329 -4.14 -10.81 -21.10
C GLN A 329 -3.81 -9.99 -19.85
N GLY A 330 -2.58 -10.16 -19.35
CA GLY A 330 -2.03 -9.41 -18.23
C GLY A 330 -1.48 -8.04 -18.67
N ASN A 331 -0.59 -7.48 -17.86
CA ASN A 331 0.07 -6.22 -18.19
C ASN A 331 1.04 -6.41 -19.39
N ALA A 332 0.69 -5.86 -20.56
CA ALA A 332 1.48 -5.97 -21.78
C ALA A 332 2.67 -4.99 -21.85
N PHE A 333 2.79 -4.06 -20.89
CA PHE A 333 3.84 -3.04 -20.92
C PHE A 333 5.25 -3.61 -20.88
N GLY A 334 5.48 -4.76 -20.24
CA GLY A 334 6.84 -5.31 -20.19
C GLY A 334 7.42 -5.65 -21.56
N ASN A 335 6.65 -6.37 -22.39
CA ASN A 335 7.06 -6.68 -23.75
C ASN A 335 7.10 -5.42 -24.63
N ALA A 336 6.14 -4.52 -24.45
CA ALA A 336 6.04 -3.29 -25.23
C ALA A 336 7.20 -2.32 -24.93
N PHE A 337 7.60 -2.18 -23.66
CA PHE A 337 8.72 -1.34 -23.24
C PHE A 337 10.04 -1.88 -23.78
N ARG A 338 10.31 -3.17 -23.61
CA ARG A 338 11.52 -3.81 -24.13
C ARG A 338 11.64 -3.64 -25.64
N SER A 339 10.59 -4.03 -26.39
CA SER A 339 10.60 -3.93 -27.86
C SER A 339 10.72 -2.49 -28.34
N ALA A 340 10.08 -1.53 -27.68
CA ALA A 340 10.21 -0.12 -28.04
C ALA A 340 11.62 0.44 -27.77
N ALA A 341 12.25 0.05 -26.66
CA ALA A 341 13.60 0.50 -26.28
C ALA A 341 14.68 -0.09 -27.21
N GLU A 342 14.56 -1.38 -27.56
CA GLU A 342 15.46 -2.06 -28.50
C GLU A 342 15.41 -1.44 -29.91
N GLU A 343 14.20 -1.13 -30.41
CA GLU A 343 14.04 -0.60 -31.77
C GLU A 343 14.50 0.85 -31.95
N ILE A 344 14.43 1.66 -30.89
CA ILE A 344 14.99 3.02 -30.93
C ILE A 344 16.49 3.04 -30.63
N GLY A 345 17.09 1.89 -30.28
CA GLY A 345 18.50 1.77 -29.92
C GLY A 345 18.88 2.57 -28.66
N ALA A 346 17.98 2.69 -27.69
CA ALA A 346 18.24 3.41 -26.45
C ALA A 346 19.00 2.55 -25.44
N ASP A 347 19.84 3.18 -24.61
CA ASP A 347 20.34 2.55 -23.39
C ASP A 347 19.21 2.47 -22.36
N TYR A 348 19.03 1.29 -21.76
CA TYR A 348 17.94 1.04 -20.83
C TYR A 348 18.29 -0.01 -19.78
N PHE A 349 17.61 0.09 -18.63
CA PHE A 349 17.62 -0.94 -17.59
C PHE A 349 16.19 -1.48 -17.39
N HIS A 350 16.01 -2.78 -17.66
CA HIS A 350 14.69 -3.46 -17.68
C HIS A 350 14.68 -4.78 -16.89
N ASP A 351 15.67 -5.00 -16.02
CA ASP A 351 15.80 -6.23 -15.24
C ASP A 351 15.41 -6.01 -13.77
N MET A 352 14.25 -5.38 -13.56
CA MET A 352 13.64 -5.18 -12.25
C MET A 352 12.62 -6.27 -11.92
N PHE A 353 12.12 -6.27 -10.68
CA PHE A 353 11.13 -7.24 -10.21
C PHE A 353 9.83 -7.28 -11.02
N GLU A 354 9.38 -6.12 -11.53
CA GLU A 354 8.21 -6.03 -12.41
C GLU A 354 8.66 -5.64 -13.81
N SER A 355 8.20 -6.41 -14.80
CA SER A 355 8.50 -6.14 -16.21
C SER A 355 7.89 -4.82 -16.70
N SER A 356 6.91 -4.26 -16.00
CA SER A 356 6.29 -2.98 -16.39
C SER A 356 7.04 -1.73 -15.89
N TRP A 357 8.27 -1.89 -15.41
CA TRP A 357 9.15 -0.81 -15.01
C TRP A 357 10.37 -0.79 -15.94
N ILE A 358 10.77 0.38 -16.42
CA ILE A 358 11.98 0.56 -17.24
C ILE A 358 12.68 1.86 -16.86
N VAL A 359 14.01 1.85 -16.85
CA VAL A 359 14.82 3.07 -16.73
C VAL A 359 15.46 3.37 -18.07
N LEU A 360 15.36 4.62 -18.52
CA LEU A 360 15.83 5.10 -19.82
C LEU A 360 16.63 6.39 -19.65
N ASP A 361 17.45 6.74 -20.64
CA ASP A 361 18.01 8.09 -20.70
C ASP A 361 16.92 9.14 -20.99
N VAL A 362 17.02 10.31 -20.36
CA VAL A 362 16.09 11.44 -20.55
C VAL A 362 15.92 11.78 -22.03
N VAL A 363 17.00 11.72 -22.81
CA VAL A 363 17.00 12.04 -24.25
C VAL A 363 16.18 11.05 -25.08
N ALA A 364 16.05 9.80 -24.61
CA ALA A 364 15.35 8.73 -25.32
C ALA A 364 13.83 8.74 -25.08
N VAL A 365 13.35 9.39 -24.01
CA VAL A 365 11.94 9.32 -23.57
C VAL A 365 10.95 9.74 -24.65
N SER A 366 11.22 10.81 -25.39
CA SER A 366 10.31 11.29 -26.44
C SER A 366 10.14 10.26 -27.57
N SER A 367 11.25 9.75 -28.11
CA SER A 367 11.26 8.72 -29.15
C SER A 367 10.63 7.42 -28.67
N PHE A 368 10.92 7.04 -27.42
CA PHE A 368 10.32 5.88 -26.76
C PHE A 368 8.79 5.97 -26.69
N MET A 369 8.25 7.11 -26.24
CA MET A 369 6.80 7.29 -26.12
C MET A 369 6.08 7.30 -27.48
N ILE A 370 6.74 7.81 -28.52
CA ILE A 370 6.24 7.74 -29.90
C ILE A 370 6.17 6.27 -30.35
N ARG A 371 7.29 5.54 -30.26
CA ARG A 371 7.36 4.14 -30.70
C ARG A 371 6.42 3.22 -29.91
N LEU A 372 6.26 3.46 -28.62
CA LEU A 372 5.36 2.70 -27.77
C LEU A 372 3.88 2.82 -28.20
N THR A 373 3.49 3.95 -28.81
CA THR A 373 2.13 4.15 -29.32
C THR A 373 1.77 3.22 -30.48
N GLU A 374 2.78 2.71 -31.19
CA GLU A 374 2.63 1.74 -32.27
C GLU A 374 2.57 0.29 -31.76
N LYS A 375 3.15 0.03 -30.58
CA LYS A 375 3.33 -1.32 -29.98
C LYS A 375 2.18 -1.78 -29.10
N LEU A 376 1.63 -0.87 -28.29
CA LEU A 376 0.30 -1.02 -27.68
C LEU A 376 -0.70 -0.81 -28.79
#